data_AF-A0AAE0FPD3-F1
#
_entry.id   AF-A0AAE0FPD3-F1
#
_cell.length_a   1.000
_cell.length_b   1.000
_cell.length_c   1.000
_cell.angle_alpha   90.00
_cell.angle_beta   90.00
_cell.angle_gamma   90.00
#
_symmetry.space_group_name_H-M   'P 1'
#
loop_
_entity.id
_entity.type
_entity.pdbx_description
1 polymer ?
#
loop_
_entity_poly.entity_id
_entity_poly.type
_entity_poly.pdbx_seq_one_letter_code
_entity_poly.pdbx_strand_id
1 'polypeptide(L)'
;MLFGESRMLVHTPVGRAHQFITSDLCEWGGWIIGKVFGKRGTNFVRNLEDCFCGRPNPILQLFYLLCVAGGYWIFSTNAYSLIPGPGASEIHRHTAPICVLISLAAFYATSFSDPGTVTSANAEQYMLAYPYDGKLYASK
;
A
#
# COMPACT_ATOMS: atom_id res chain seq x y z
N MET A 1 10.36 -14.54 2.07
CA MET A 1 10.81 -13.25 2.65
C MET A 1 12.30 -13.37 2.95
N LEU A 2 13.17 -12.64 2.24
CA LEU A 2 14.63 -12.82 2.34
C LEU A 2 15.25 -12.20 3.61
N PHE A 3 14.49 -11.37 4.32
CA PHE A 3 14.91 -10.70 5.57
C PHE A 3 13.87 -10.79 6.70
N GLY A 4 12.77 -11.53 6.51
CA GLY A 4 11.75 -11.70 7.53
C GLY A 4 12.10 -12.86 8.46
N GLU A 5 12.09 -12.61 9.78
CA GLU A 5 12.12 -13.57 10.92
C GLU A 5 12.92 -14.87 10.73
N SER A 6 14.05 -14.82 10.00
CA SER A 6 14.89 -16.01 9.91
C SER A 6 15.48 -16.28 11.31
N ARG A 7 15.11 -17.42 11.91
CA ARG A 7 15.59 -17.82 13.26
C ARG A 7 17.12 -17.79 13.38
N MET A 8 17.83 -17.91 12.25
CA MET A 8 19.30 -17.87 12.19
C MET A 8 19.90 -16.49 12.44
N LEU A 9 19.18 -15.39 12.16
CA LEU A 9 19.74 -14.03 12.25
C LEU A 9 19.30 -13.27 13.51
N VAL A 10 18.38 -13.83 14.32
CA VAL A 10 17.81 -13.17 15.51
C VAL A 10 18.87 -12.69 16.51
N HIS A 11 19.90 -13.49 16.76
CA HIS A 11 20.97 -13.15 17.71
C HIS A 11 22.17 -12.44 17.07
N THR A 12 22.07 -12.04 15.80
CA THR A 12 23.17 -11.38 15.09
C THR A 12 23.02 -9.86 15.15
N PRO A 13 24.12 -9.10 14.95
CA PRO A 13 24.05 -7.64 14.83
C PRO A 13 23.09 -7.17 13.74
N VAL A 14 22.97 -7.94 12.64
CA VAL A 14 22.03 -7.67 11.54
C VAL A 14 20.59 -7.81 12.00
N GLY A 15 20.26 -8.86 12.75
CA GLY A 15 18.93 -9.04 13.35
C GLY A 15 18.57 -7.92 14.33
N ARG A 16 19.52 -7.50 15.17
CA ARG A 16 19.33 -6.38 16.10
C ARG A 16 19.14 -5.05 15.38
N ALA A 17 19.89 -4.78 14.31
CA ALA A 17 19.72 -3.57 13.49
C ALA A 17 18.34 -3.55 12.81
N HIS A 18 17.89 -4.70 12.30
CA HIS A 18 16.55 -4.84 11.73
C HIS A 18 15.45 -4.58 12.75
N GLN A 19 15.50 -5.23 13.92
CA GLN A 19 14.55 -5.00 15.02
C GLN A 19 14.53 -3.54 15.47
N PHE A 20 15.70 -2.92 15.58
CA PHE A 20 15.81 -1.52 15.95
C PHE A 20 15.13 -0.60 14.94
N ILE A 21 15.39 -0.78 13.64
CA ILE A 21 14.82 0.06 12.58
C ILE A 21 13.32 -0.16 12.44
N THR A 22 12.86 -1.40 12.55
CA THR A 22 11.47 -1.77 12.23
C THR A 22 10.52 -1.61 13.41
N SER A 23 10.99 -1.82 14.65
CA SER A 23 10.13 -1.85 15.84
C SER A 23 10.54 -0.81 16.88
N ASP A 24 11.77 -0.89 17.39
CA ASP A 24 12.19 -0.09 18.55
C ASP A 24 12.16 1.41 18.24
N LEU A 25 12.56 1.82 17.03
CA LEU A 25 12.58 3.22 16.63
C LEU A 25 11.16 3.83 16.60
N CYS A 26 10.18 3.05 16.13
CA CYS A 26 8.78 3.47 16.08
C CYS A 26 8.19 3.61 17.48
N GLU A 27 8.46 2.65 18.36
CA GLU A 27 8.00 2.69 19.76
C GLU A 27 8.62 3.88 20.52
N TRP A 28 9.92 4.10 20.33
CA TRP A 28 10.64 5.19 20.99
C TRP A 28 10.14 6.55 20.52
N GLY A 29 9.89 6.71 19.21
CA GLY A 29 9.27 7.91 18.65
C GLY A 29 7.90 8.19 19.24
N GLY A 30 7.04 7.17 19.32
CA GLY A 30 5.71 7.28 19.95
C GLY A 30 5.78 7.71 21.42
N TRP A 31 6.72 7.14 22.18
CA TRP A 31 6.94 7.49 23.58
C TRP A 31 7.41 8.94 23.75
N ILE A 32 8.37 9.40 22.94
CA ILE A 32 8.86 10.78 22.96
C ILE A 32 7.72 11.75 22.67
N ILE A 33 6.93 11.48 21.64
CA ILE A 33 5.80 12.34 21.25
C ILE A 33 4.77 12.41 22.36
N GLY A 34 4.44 11.28 22.99
CA GLY A 34 3.55 11.24 24.15
C GLY A 34 4.09 12.00 25.36
N LYS A 35 5.41 12.01 25.56
CA LYS A 35 6.05 12.70 26.69
C LYS A 35 6.17 14.21 26.46
N VAL A 36 6.48 14.65 25.23
CA VAL A 36 6.73 16.07 24.90
C VAL A 36 5.44 16.80 24.56
N PHE A 37 4.58 16.20 23.74
CA PHE A 37 3.36 16.84 23.22
C PHE A 37 2.07 16.36 23.91
N GLY A 38 2.19 15.39 24.81
CA GLY A 38 1.06 14.85 25.56
C GLY A 38 0.03 14.16 24.66
N LYS A 39 -1.17 13.96 25.21
CA LYS A 39 -2.27 13.25 24.55
C LYS A 39 -2.71 13.88 23.22
N ARG A 40 -2.59 15.21 23.07
CA ARG A 40 -2.94 15.92 21.83
C ARG A 40 -1.97 15.58 20.70
N GLY A 41 -0.67 15.59 20.97
CA GLY A 41 0.35 15.21 19.97
C GLY A 41 0.23 13.74 19.56
N THR A 42 0.05 12.84 20.53
CA THR A 42 -0.16 11.41 20.24
C THR A 42 -1.41 11.17 19.38
N ASN A 43 -2.52 11.85 19.68
CA ASN A 43 -3.75 11.73 18.88
C ASN A 43 -3.58 12.31 17.47
N PHE A 44 -2.84 13.41 17.32
CA PHE A 44 -2.55 13.97 15.99
C PHE A 44 -1.73 13.00 15.14
N VAL A 45 -0.67 12.42 15.69
CA VAL A 45 0.17 11.44 14.97
C VAL A 45 -0.62 10.19 14.62
N ARG A 46 -1.45 9.68 15.54
CA ARG A 46 -2.37 8.57 15.25
C ARG A 46 -3.36 8.89 14.14
N ASN A 47 -3.91 10.11 14.12
CA ASN A 47 -4.81 10.53 13.03
C ASN A 47 -4.07 10.61 11.68
N LEU A 48 -2.80 11.03 11.67
CA LEU A 48 -1.99 11.00 10.46
C LEU A 48 -1.72 9.56 10.03
N GLU A 49 -1.31 8.70 10.96
CA GLU A 49 -1.09 7.27 10.71
C GLU A 49 -2.34 6.60 10.11
N ASP A 50 -3.51 6.83 10.71
CA ASP A 50 -4.79 6.35 10.17
C ASP A 50 -5.09 6.93 8.78
N CYS A 51 -4.76 8.20 8.52
CA CYS A 51 -4.97 8.84 7.23
C CYS A 51 -4.04 8.27 6.13
N PHE A 52 -2.78 7.98 6.46
CA PHE A 52 -1.77 7.53 5.51
C PHE A 52 -1.71 6.00 5.34
N CYS A 53 -2.00 5.24 6.39
CA CYS A 53 -1.79 3.80 6.48
C CYS A 53 -3.07 3.02 6.81
N GLY A 54 -3.98 3.61 7.61
CA GLY A 54 -5.22 2.95 8.05
C GLY A 54 -6.41 3.08 7.09
N ARG A 55 -6.27 3.89 6.03
CA ARG A 55 -7.34 4.21 5.07
C ARG A 55 -6.75 4.30 3.66
N PRO A 56 -7.59 4.21 2.60
CA PRO A 56 -7.15 4.50 1.24
C PRO A 56 -6.48 5.88 1.19
N ASN A 57 -5.18 5.89 0.89
CA ASN A 57 -4.34 7.08 1.02
C ASN A 57 -4.54 8.02 -0.18
N PRO A 58 -5.20 9.18 0.00
CA PRO A 58 -5.57 10.05 -1.11
C PRO A 58 -4.35 10.66 -1.81
N ILE A 59 -3.23 10.83 -1.10
CA ILE A 59 -2.00 11.38 -1.66
C ILE A 59 -1.35 10.38 -2.60
N LEU A 60 -1.25 9.11 -2.19
CA LEU A 60 -0.74 8.05 -3.07
C LEU A 60 -1.67 7.81 -4.26
N GLN A 61 -2.99 7.90 -4.06
CA GLN A 61 -3.95 7.76 -5.14
C GLN A 61 -3.80 8.88 -6.18
N LEU A 62 -3.70 10.14 -5.74
CA LEU A 62 -3.46 11.28 -6.62
C LEU A 62 -2.12 11.17 -7.36
N PHE A 63 -1.07 10.75 -6.65
CA PHE A 63 0.24 10.54 -7.24
C PHE A 63 0.20 9.47 -8.34
N TYR A 64 -0.48 8.35 -8.09
CA TYR A 64 -0.67 7.30 -9.11
C TYR A 64 -1.43 7.84 -10.33
N LEU A 65 -2.53 8.55 -10.12
CA LEU A 65 -3.32 9.15 -11.20
C LEU A 65 -2.49 10.13 -12.05
N LEU A 66 -1.70 10.98 -11.40
CA LEU A 66 -0.80 11.91 -12.08
C LEU A 66 0.26 11.18 -12.91
N CYS A 67 0.87 10.12 -12.36
CA CYS A 67 1.87 9.33 -13.06
C CYS A 67 1.28 8.62 -14.29
N VAL A 68 0.11 7.98 -14.15
CA VAL A 68 -0.51 7.23 -15.25
C VAL A 68 -1.08 8.17 -16.31
N ALA A 69 -1.90 9.15 -15.92
CA ALA A 69 -2.51 10.08 -16.87
C ALA A 69 -1.46 11.01 -17.50
N GLY A 70 -0.55 11.56 -16.70
CA GLY A 70 0.53 12.42 -17.17
C GLY A 70 1.54 11.67 -18.03
N GLY A 71 1.93 10.45 -17.63
CA GLY A 71 2.82 9.60 -18.41
C GLY A 71 2.22 9.25 -19.78
N TYR A 72 0.94 8.86 -19.81
CA TYR A 72 0.24 8.60 -21.07
C TYR A 72 0.06 9.86 -21.93
N TRP A 73 -0.22 11.02 -21.32
CA TRP A 73 -0.30 12.29 -22.04
C TRP A 73 1.01 12.64 -22.73
N ILE A 74 2.13 12.58 -22.00
CA ILE A 74 3.47 12.86 -22.54
C ILE A 74 3.80 11.85 -23.65
N PHE A 75 3.52 10.56 -23.43
CA PHE A 75 3.72 9.52 -24.43
C PHE A 75 2.90 9.77 -25.70
N SER A 76 1.61 10.03 -25.58
CA SER A 76 0.71 10.18 -26.73
C SER A 76 0.99 11.45 -27.56
N THR A 77 1.58 12.48 -26.95
CA THR A 77 1.94 13.73 -27.63
C THR A 77 3.33 13.70 -28.27
N ASN A 78 4.30 13.03 -27.64
CA ASN A 78 5.71 13.08 -28.07
C ASN A 78 6.24 11.77 -28.66
N ALA A 79 5.77 10.61 -28.19
CA ALA A 79 6.37 9.32 -28.55
C ALA A 79 5.88 8.80 -29.91
N TYR A 80 4.60 9.01 -30.26
CA TYR A 80 4.07 8.53 -31.54
C TYR A 80 4.74 9.18 -32.76
N SER A 81 5.24 10.42 -32.65
CA SER A 81 6.00 11.07 -33.73
C SER A 81 7.41 10.50 -33.89
N LEU A 82 7.95 9.87 -32.85
CA LEU A 82 9.30 9.29 -32.81
C LEU A 82 9.34 7.81 -33.23
N ILE A 83 8.18 7.14 -33.28
CA ILE A 83 8.09 5.73 -33.65
C ILE A 83 7.57 5.62 -35.09
N PRO A 84 8.43 5.32 -36.09
CA PRO A 84 8.00 5.20 -37.48
C PRO A 84 7.03 4.02 -37.68
N GLY A 85 6.14 4.15 -38.68
CA GLY A 85 4.95 3.30 -38.90
C GLY A 85 5.09 1.76 -38.84
N PRO A 86 6.26 1.13 -39.06
CA PRO A 86 6.44 -0.30 -38.80
C PRO A 86 6.64 -0.68 -37.32
N GLY A 87 7.13 0.25 -36.49
CA GLY A 87 7.50 0.02 -35.08
C GLY A 87 6.35 0.20 -34.08
N ALA A 88 5.29 0.91 -34.47
CA ALA A 88 4.03 0.98 -33.74
C ALA A 88 2.89 0.91 -34.76
N SER A 89 2.33 -0.28 -34.93
CA SER A 89 1.13 -0.49 -35.75
C SER A 89 0.01 0.45 -35.28
N GLU A 90 -0.83 0.93 -36.20
CA GLU A 90 -2.03 1.74 -35.92
C GLU A 90 -2.92 1.13 -34.81
N ILE A 91 -2.89 -0.20 -34.66
CA ILE A 91 -3.58 -0.91 -33.59
C ILE A 91 -3.15 -0.39 -32.21
N HIS A 92 -1.84 -0.16 -32.00
CA HIS A 92 -1.32 0.34 -30.71
C HIS A 92 -1.84 1.73 -30.36
N ARG A 93 -2.13 2.56 -31.37
CA ARG A 93 -2.72 3.88 -31.17
C ARG A 93 -4.12 3.81 -30.58
N HIS A 94 -4.86 2.74 -30.87
CA HIS A 94 -6.21 2.50 -30.35
C HIS A 94 -6.23 1.61 -29.10
N THR A 95 -5.36 0.61 -29.01
CA THR A 95 -5.33 -0.30 -27.85
C THR A 95 -4.69 0.35 -26.63
N ALA A 96 -3.68 1.22 -26.79
CA ALA A 96 -3.04 1.92 -25.67
C ALA A 96 -4.03 2.75 -24.81
N PRO A 97 -4.88 3.64 -25.37
CA PRO A 97 -5.85 4.37 -24.57
C PRO A 97 -6.87 3.44 -23.89
N ILE A 98 -7.28 2.35 -24.56
CA ILE A 98 -8.19 1.37 -23.97
C ILE A 98 -7.56 0.71 -22.75
N CYS A 99 -6.30 0.26 -22.84
CA CYS A 99 -5.58 -0.31 -21.71
C CYS A 99 -5.48 0.69 -20.54
N VAL A 100 -5.13 1.95 -20.82
CA VAL A 100 -5.06 2.99 -19.78
C VAL A 100 -6.41 3.20 -19.12
N LEU A 101 -7.51 3.26 -19.88
CA LEU A 101 -8.86 3.42 -19.34
C LEU A 101 -9.27 2.24 -18.46
N ILE A 102 -8.97 1.00 -18.88
CA ILE A 102 -9.24 -0.20 -18.08
C ILE A 102 -8.44 -0.15 -16.78
N SER A 103 -7.16 0.22 -16.83
CA SER A 103 -6.32 0.37 -15.63
C SER A 103 -6.86 1.43 -14.68
N LEU A 104 -7.27 2.59 -15.19
CA LEU A 104 -7.87 3.65 -14.37
C LEU A 104 -9.21 3.23 -13.76
N ALA A 105 -10.05 2.51 -14.51
CA ALA A 105 -11.32 1.99 -14.02
C ALA A 105 -11.11 0.96 -12.90
N ALA A 106 -10.18 0.02 -13.08
CA ALA A 106 -9.81 -0.96 -12.06
C ALA A 106 -9.26 -0.25 -10.81
N PHE A 107 -8.34 0.69 -10.98
CA PHE A 107 -7.78 1.48 -9.89
C PHE A 107 -8.86 2.24 -9.11
N TYR A 108 -9.80 2.88 -9.81
CA TYR A 108 -10.93 3.56 -9.19
C TYR A 108 -11.79 2.58 -8.39
N ALA A 109 -12.18 1.45 -8.99
CA ALA A 109 -12.99 0.44 -8.31
C ALA A 109 -12.30 -0.08 -7.04
N THR A 110 -11.00 -0.39 -7.10
CA THR A 110 -10.24 -0.84 -5.93
C THR A 110 -10.04 0.24 -4.88
N SER A 111 -9.96 1.51 -5.29
CA SER A 111 -9.73 2.64 -4.38
C SER A 111 -10.91 2.92 -3.45
N PHE A 112 -12.13 2.53 -3.84
CA PHE A 112 -13.36 2.76 -3.08
C PHE A 112 -14.03 1.47 -2.58
N SER A 113 -13.43 0.32 -2.86
CA SER A 113 -13.93 -0.97 -2.37
C SER A 113 -13.59 -1.13 -0.89
N ASP A 114 -14.50 -1.71 -0.10
CA ASP A 114 -14.22 -2.12 1.27
C ASP A 114 -13.11 -3.19 1.25
N PRO A 115 -12.00 -2.99 1.98
CA PRO A 115 -10.93 -3.99 2.06
C PRO A 115 -11.34 -5.28 2.80
N GLY A 116 -12.56 -5.38 3.32
CA GLY A 116 -13.05 -6.54 4.05
C GLY A 116 -12.77 -6.41 5.55
N THR A 117 -13.01 -5.22 6.12
CA THR A 117 -12.73 -4.96 7.53
C THR A 117 -13.53 -5.90 8.43
N VAL A 118 -12.85 -6.68 9.26
CA VAL A 118 -13.50 -7.56 10.23
C VAL A 118 -14.06 -6.72 11.38
N THR A 119 -15.36 -6.86 11.61
CA THR A 119 -16.12 -6.23 12.67
C THR A 119 -16.73 -7.31 13.57
N SER A 120 -17.19 -6.93 14.77
CA SER A 120 -17.88 -7.88 15.66
C SER A 120 -19.10 -8.53 15.01
N ALA A 121 -19.73 -7.86 14.05
CA ALA A 121 -20.92 -8.36 13.35
C ALA A 121 -20.59 -9.40 12.26
N ASN A 122 -19.40 -9.35 11.65
CA ASN A 122 -19.03 -10.27 10.55
C ASN A 122 -17.93 -11.28 10.95
N ALA A 123 -17.36 -11.14 12.15
CA ALA A 123 -16.26 -11.99 12.63
C ALA A 123 -16.60 -13.49 12.61
N GLU A 124 -17.78 -13.89 13.08
CA GLU A 124 -18.21 -15.29 13.08
C GLU A 124 -18.27 -15.87 11.66
N GLN A 125 -18.81 -15.11 10.70
CA GLN A 125 -18.89 -15.53 9.31
C GLN A 125 -17.50 -15.70 8.70
N TYR A 126 -16.57 -14.77 8.97
CA TYR A 126 -15.19 -14.89 8.49
C TYR A 126 -14.45 -16.06 9.15
N MET A 127 -14.66 -16.33 10.43
CA MET A 127 -14.07 -17.48 11.12
C MET A 127 -14.56 -18.83 10.56
N LEU A 128 -15.81 -18.90 10.09
CA LEU A 128 -16.34 -20.09 9.42
C LEU A 128 -15.74 -20.26 8.01
N ALA A 129 -15.58 -19.16 7.27
CA ALA A 129 -15.00 -19.19 5.92
C ALA A 129 -13.49 -19.45 5.92
N TYR A 130 -12.78 -18.97 6.94
CA TYR A 130 -11.33 -19.03 7.08
C TYR A 130 -10.95 -19.61 8.46
N PRO A 131 -11.02 -20.94 8.65
CA PRO A 131 -10.68 -21.57 9.91
C PRO A 131 -9.19 -21.38 10.26
N TYR A 132 -8.89 -21.27 11.55
CA TYR A 132 -7.52 -21.10 12.03
C TYR A 132 -6.60 -22.26 11.62
N ASP A 133 -5.42 -21.92 11.13
CA ASP A 133 -4.37 -22.88 10.76
C ASP A 133 -3.42 -23.21 11.93
N GLY A 134 -3.58 -22.54 13.07
CA GLY A 134 -2.75 -22.69 14.26
C GLY A 134 -1.32 -22.18 14.10
N LYS A 135 -0.99 -21.44 13.03
CA LYS A 135 0.37 -20.92 12.78
C LYS A 135 0.59 -19.56 13.42
N LEU A 136 -0.32 -18.62 13.14
CA LEU A 136 -0.28 -17.27 13.70
C LEU A 136 -1.24 -17.13 14.87
N TYR A 137 -2.44 -17.70 14.72
CA TYR A 137 -3.50 -17.64 15.71
C TYR A 137 -4.14 -19.02 15.87
N ALA A 138 -4.45 -19.38 17.11
CA ALA A 138 -5.20 -20.59 17.44
C ALA A 138 -6.61 -20.20 17.87
N SER A 139 -7.57 -21.13 17.69
CA SER A 139 -8.87 -20.99 18.37
C SER A 139 -8.61 -20.85 19.86
N LYS A 140 -9.24 -19.85 20.47
CA LYS A 140 -9.34 -19.78 21.93
C LYS A 140 -10.26 -20.87 22.46
#